data_AF-A0A023YAQ4-F1
#
_entry.id   AF-A0A023YAQ4-F1
#
_cell.length_a   1.000
_cell.length_b   1.000
_cell.length_c   1.000
_cell.angle_alpha   90.00
_cell.angle_beta   90.00
_cell.angle_gamma   90.00
#
_symmetry.space_group_name_H-M   'P 1'
#
loop_
_entity.id
_entity.type
_entity.pdbx_description
1 polymer ?
#
loop_
_entity_poly.entity_id
_entity_poly.type
_entity_poly.pdbx_seq_one_letter_code
_entity_poly.pdbx_strand_id
1 'polypeptide(L)'
;GNVVNPDDVVEKFGADTLRMYEMFMGPLNSAIAWSENGLEGSRKFLDRVWRLVVDEKGKLRDRITTINNGKLDRVYHQTVKKVTEDYQSLHFNTAISQMMVFVNEAYKTDALPIEYVAGLVQLLAPIAPHVSEELW
;
A
#
# COMPACT_ATOMS: atom_id res chain seq x y z
N GLY A 1 15.74 -21.60 18.64
CA GLY A 1 15.71 -20.17 18.97
C GLY A 1 15.67 -19.36 17.71
N ASN A 2 14.49 -19.31 17.05
CA ASN A 2 14.22 -18.53 15.84
C ASN A 2 12.95 -17.68 16.03
N VAL A 3 12.72 -17.20 17.26
CA VAL A 3 11.55 -16.36 17.57
C VAL A 3 11.94 -14.93 17.22
N VAL A 4 11.25 -14.33 16.25
CA VAL A 4 11.35 -12.91 15.96
C VAL A 4 10.47 -12.18 16.97
N ASN A 5 11.03 -11.22 17.72
CA ASN A 5 10.26 -10.41 18.64
C ASN A 5 9.51 -9.32 17.84
N PRO A 6 8.17 -9.27 17.89
CA PRO A 6 7.41 -8.24 17.20
C PRO A 6 7.77 -6.82 17.66
N ASP A 7 8.14 -6.62 18.93
CA ASP A 7 8.48 -5.29 19.48
C ASP A 7 9.71 -4.72 18.77
N ASP A 8 10.78 -5.52 18.60
CA ASP A 8 12.01 -5.11 17.91
C ASP A 8 11.74 -4.75 16.44
N VAL A 9 10.81 -5.46 15.79
CA VAL A 9 10.42 -5.20 14.40
C VAL A 9 9.63 -3.90 14.31
N VAL A 10 8.68 -3.67 15.21
CA VAL A 10 7.88 -2.44 15.26
C VAL A 10 8.76 -1.23 15.54
N GLU A 11 9.70 -1.34 16.49
CA GLU A 11 10.64 -0.26 16.81
C GLU A 11 11.52 0.10 15.59
N LYS A 12 11.98 -0.90 14.84
CA LYS A 12 12.88 -0.68 13.70
C LYS A 12 12.17 -0.29 12.40
N PHE A 13 10.99 -0.83 12.13
CA PHE A 13 10.32 -0.73 10.83
C PHE A 13 8.93 -0.09 10.87
N GLY A 14 8.31 0.02 12.05
CA GLY A 14 6.96 0.50 12.27
C GLY A 14 5.89 -0.59 12.14
N ALA A 15 4.77 -0.39 12.86
CA ALA A 15 3.67 -1.35 12.93
C ALA A 15 3.04 -1.67 11.56
N ASP A 16 2.89 -0.67 10.69
CA ASP A 16 2.31 -0.86 9.35
C ASP A 16 3.19 -1.74 8.46
N THR A 17 4.52 -1.63 8.59
CA THR A 17 5.45 -2.48 7.84
C THR A 17 5.28 -3.94 8.25
N LEU A 18 5.20 -4.22 9.56
CA LEU A 18 4.96 -5.56 10.08
C LEU A 18 3.64 -6.13 9.55
N ARG A 19 2.53 -5.40 9.74
CA ARG A 19 1.19 -5.82 9.29
C ARG A 19 1.16 -6.08 7.78
N MET A 20 1.74 -5.17 7.00
CA MET A 20 1.80 -5.32 5.55
C MET A 20 2.61 -6.54 5.14
N TYR A 21 3.75 -6.78 5.78
CA TYR A 21 4.57 -7.96 5.51
C TYR A 21 3.82 -9.26 5.82
N GLU A 22 3.19 -9.37 6.98
CA GLU A 22 2.40 -10.55 7.36
C GLU A 22 1.25 -10.81 6.39
N MET A 23 0.58 -9.76 5.93
CA MET A 23 -0.53 -9.88 4.98
C MET A 23 -0.06 -10.13 3.54
N PHE A 24 1.20 -9.82 3.21
CA PHE A 24 1.74 -9.94 1.85
C PHE A 24 2.53 -11.22 1.59
N MET A 25 3.12 -11.81 2.63
CA MET A 25 4.05 -12.94 2.48
C MET A 25 3.45 -14.17 1.78
N GLY A 26 2.11 -14.30 1.76
CA GLY A 26 1.38 -15.25 0.91
C GLY A 26 -0.06 -15.44 1.37
N PRO A 27 -0.73 -16.54 0.98
CA PRO A 27 -2.09 -16.81 1.41
C PRO A 27 -2.17 -16.93 2.94
N LEU A 28 -3.21 -16.35 3.55
CA LEU A 28 -3.35 -16.26 5.01
C LEU A 28 -3.33 -17.63 5.73
N ASN A 29 -3.78 -18.68 5.06
CA ASN A 29 -3.85 -20.04 5.59
C ASN A 29 -2.57 -20.86 5.38
N SER A 30 -1.53 -20.28 4.76
CA SER A 30 -0.29 -20.97 4.45
C SER A 30 0.78 -20.70 5.51
N ALA A 31 1.53 -21.73 5.89
CA ALA A 31 2.70 -21.56 6.74
C ALA A 31 3.88 -21.04 5.91
N ILE A 32 4.36 -19.83 6.23
CA ILE A 32 5.42 -19.15 5.48
C ILE A 32 6.55 -18.79 6.44
N ALA A 33 7.79 -19.01 5.99
CA ALA A 33 8.96 -18.67 6.76
C ALA A 33 9.18 -17.15 6.78
N TRP A 34 9.51 -16.62 7.96
CA TRP A 34 9.87 -15.22 8.13
C TRP A 34 11.10 -14.84 7.28
N SER A 35 11.08 -13.65 6.69
CA SER A 35 12.13 -13.12 5.81
C SER A 35 12.30 -11.62 6.01
N GLU A 36 13.47 -11.21 6.50
CA GLU A 36 13.82 -9.78 6.65
C GLU A 36 13.78 -9.03 5.31
N ASN A 37 14.15 -9.70 4.21
CA ASN A 37 14.06 -9.11 2.87
C ASN A 37 12.60 -8.81 2.46
N GLY A 38 11.67 -9.68 2.87
CA GLY A 38 10.24 -9.45 2.63
C GLY A 38 9.71 -8.26 3.42
N LEU A 39 10.15 -8.12 4.68
CA LEU A 39 9.83 -6.99 5.54
C LEU A 39 10.35 -5.66 4.95
N GLU A 40 11.58 -5.64 4.46
CA GLU A 40 12.15 -4.48 3.77
C GLU A 40 11.37 -4.13 2.49
N GLY A 41 10.87 -5.15 1.77
CA GLY A 41 9.98 -4.97 0.63
C GLY A 41 8.68 -4.25 0.99
N SER A 42 8.04 -4.65 2.08
CA SER A 42 6.84 -3.98 2.60
C SER A 42 7.13 -2.53 2.97
N ARG A 43 8.24 -2.26 3.67
CA ARG A 43 8.64 -0.89 4.02
C ARG A 43 8.82 -0.03 2.78
N LYS A 44 9.55 -0.54 1.79
CA LYS A 44 9.78 0.16 0.51
C LYS A 44 8.48 0.46 -0.22
N PHE A 45 7.48 -0.44 -0.16
CA PHE A 45 6.19 -0.16 -0.76
C PHE A 45 5.43 0.95 -0.03
N LEU A 46 5.39 0.94 1.30
CA LEU A 46 4.79 2.03 2.09
C LEU A 46 5.48 3.37 1.81
N ASP A 47 6.82 3.40 1.80
CA ASP A 47 7.58 4.60 1.46
C ASP A 47 7.26 5.09 0.02
N ARG A 48 7.00 4.17 -0.92
CA ARG A 48 6.59 4.51 -2.29
C ARG A 48 5.19 5.10 -2.36
N VAL A 49 4.25 4.63 -1.54
CA VAL A 49 2.90 5.23 -1.43
C VAL A 49 3.02 6.62 -0.82
N TRP A 50 3.76 6.77 0.28
CA TRP A 50 4.01 8.08 0.91
C TRP A 50 4.59 9.07 -0.10
N ARG A 51 5.68 8.71 -0.78
CA ARG A 51 6.32 9.55 -1.79
C ARG A 51 5.48 9.76 -3.05
N LEU A 52 4.44 8.96 -3.28
CA LEU A 52 3.51 9.20 -4.39
C LEU A 52 2.70 10.48 -4.13
N VAL A 53 2.36 10.72 -2.86
CA VAL A 53 1.43 11.75 -2.38
C VAL A 53 2.16 12.98 -1.82
N VAL A 54 3.21 12.75 -1.02
CA VAL A 54 3.93 13.78 -0.28
C VAL A 54 5.32 14.03 -0.89
N ASP A 55 5.73 15.29 -0.95
CA ASP A 55 7.04 15.74 -1.39
C ASP A 55 8.09 15.71 -0.27
N GLU A 56 9.32 16.11 -0.58
CA GLU A 56 10.44 16.14 0.39
C GLU A 56 10.28 17.21 1.48
N LYS A 57 9.35 18.15 1.30
CA LYS A 57 9.04 19.23 2.25
C LYS A 57 7.81 18.93 3.10
N GLY A 58 7.24 17.72 3.00
CA GLY A 58 6.04 17.34 3.72
C GLY A 58 4.74 17.95 3.16
N LYS A 59 4.74 18.37 1.90
CA LYS A 59 3.55 18.93 1.22
C LYS A 59 2.99 17.94 0.21
N LEU A 60 1.69 18.07 -0.08
CA LEU A 60 1.09 17.36 -1.21
C LEU A 60 1.83 17.71 -2.51
N ARG A 61 2.08 16.71 -3.34
CA ARG A 61 2.75 16.91 -4.63
C ARG A 61 1.86 17.67 -5.61
N ASP A 62 2.48 18.53 -6.41
CA ASP A 62 1.82 19.36 -7.42
C ASP A 62 1.00 18.58 -8.47
N ARG A 63 1.33 17.29 -8.68
CA ARG A 63 0.60 16.41 -9.60
C ARG A 63 -0.73 15.91 -9.04
N ILE A 64 -1.01 16.09 -7.74
CA ILE A 64 -2.33 15.83 -7.17
C ILE A 64 -3.26 16.94 -7.63
N THR A 65 -4.35 16.55 -8.29
CA THR A 65 -5.21 17.48 -9.00
C THR A 65 -6.65 17.03 -8.98
N THR A 66 -7.57 17.94 -9.29
CA THR A 66 -8.98 17.62 -9.56
C THR A 66 -9.20 17.19 -11.02
N ILE A 67 -8.20 17.35 -11.89
CA ILE A 67 -8.31 17.03 -13.31
C ILE A 67 -8.08 15.53 -13.52
N ASN A 68 -9.09 14.84 -14.05
CA ASN A 68 -8.94 13.48 -14.54
C ASN A 68 -8.76 13.45 -16.06
N ASN A 69 -7.62 12.94 -16.53
CA ASN A 69 -7.31 12.79 -17.95
C ASN A 69 -7.63 11.39 -18.51
N GLY A 70 -8.28 10.53 -17.73
CA GLY A 70 -8.73 9.19 -18.13
C GLY A 70 -7.64 8.11 -18.08
N LYS A 71 -6.37 8.47 -17.86
CA LYS A 71 -5.24 7.51 -17.93
C LYS A 71 -5.27 6.46 -16.82
N LEU A 72 -5.82 6.82 -15.65
CA LEU A 72 -5.87 5.95 -14.49
C LEU A 72 -7.21 5.25 -14.29
N ASP A 73 -8.29 5.66 -14.96
CA ASP A 73 -9.67 5.21 -14.70
C ASP A 73 -9.77 3.69 -14.68
N ARG A 74 -9.25 3.06 -15.73
CA ARG A 74 -9.34 1.60 -15.87
C ARG A 74 -8.62 0.88 -14.74
N VAL A 75 -7.35 1.25 -14.47
CA VAL A 75 -6.55 0.57 -13.43
C VAL A 75 -7.09 0.88 -12.03
N TYR A 76 -7.62 2.08 -11.80
CA TYR A 76 -8.24 2.47 -10.55
C TYR A 76 -9.49 1.62 -10.27
N HIS A 77 -10.46 1.57 -11.19
CA HIS A 77 -11.69 0.80 -10.99
C HIS A 77 -11.43 -0.71 -10.89
N GLN A 78 -10.47 -1.24 -11.65
CA GLN A 78 -10.01 -2.62 -11.50
C GLN A 78 -9.42 -2.87 -10.11
N THR A 79 -8.66 -1.92 -9.57
CA THR A 79 -8.05 -1.99 -8.24
C THR A 79 -9.12 -1.99 -7.15
N VAL A 80 -10.06 -1.04 -7.19
CA VAL A 80 -11.18 -0.99 -6.24
C VAL A 80 -11.95 -2.31 -6.23
N LYS A 81 -12.34 -2.81 -7.42
CA LYS A 81 -13.07 -4.08 -7.54
C LYS A 81 -12.29 -5.25 -6.95
N LYS A 82 -11.05 -5.45 -7.40
CA LYS A 82 -10.25 -6.60 -7.01
C LYS A 82 -9.88 -6.56 -5.52
N VAL A 83 -9.45 -5.42 -4.99
CA VAL A 83 -9.09 -5.30 -3.57
C VAL A 83 -10.31 -5.58 -2.69
N THR A 84 -11.49 -5.07 -3.08
CA THR A 84 -12.74 -5.34 -2.34
C THR A 84 -13.07 -6.84 -2.33
N GLU A 85 -13.03 -7.50 -3.48
CA GLU A 85 -13.31 -8.95 -3.61
C GLU A 85 -12.27 -9.80 -2.86
N ASP A 86 -11.00 -9.41 -2.94
CA ASP A 86 -9.89 -10.10 -2.27
C ASP A 86 -9.98 -9.96 -0.75
N TYR A 87 -10.33 -8.77 -0.22
CA TYR A 87 -10.53 -8.57 1.22
C TYR A 87 -11.71 -9.39 1.76
N GLN A 88 -12.81 -9.49 1.01
CA GLN A 88 -13.92 -10.37 1.37
C GLN A 88 -13.53 -11.85 1.41
N SER A 89 -12.57 -12.24 0.56
CA SER A 89 -12.09 -13.61 0.45
C SER A 89 -10.81 -13.87 1.27
N LEU A 90 -10.36 -12.90 2.07
CA LEU A 90 -9.11 -12.95 2.85
C LEU A 90 -7.83 -13.18 2.01
N HIS A 91 -7.84 -12.81 0.73
CA HIS A 91 -6.70 -12.87 -0.18
C HIS A 91 -5.85 -11.60 -0.14
N PHE A 92 -5.34 -11.25 1.05
CA PHE A 92 -4.63 -9.98 1.27
C PHE A 92 -3.39 -9.79 0.39
N ASN A 93 -2.62 -10.85 0.16
CA ASN A 93 -1.41 -10.80 -0.67
C ASN A 93 -1.71 -10.37 -2.13
N THR A 94 -2.82 -10.85 -2.71
CA THR A 94 -3.22 -10.45 -4.06
C THR A 94 -3.88 -9.08 -4.09
N ALA A 95 -4.54 -8.65 -3.00
CA ALA A 95 -5.04 -7.29 -2.85
C ALA A 95 -3.89 -6.27 -2.83
N ILE A 96 -2.87 -6.51 -2.00
CA ILE A 96 -1.65 -5.69 -1.95
C ILE A 96 -0.95 -5.66 -3.31
N SER A 97 -0.84 -6.81 -3.99
CA SER A 97 -0.28 -6.89 -5.35
C SER A 97 -1.03 -5.98 -6.33
N GLN A 98 -2.36 -5.94 -6.26
CA GLN A 98 -3.16 -5.06 -7.10
C GLN A 98 -2.94 -3.58 -6.76
N MET A 99 -2.81 -3.22 -5.48
CA MET A 99 -2.45 -1.84 -5.09
C MET A 99 -1.07 -1.45 -5.60
N MET A 100 -0.08 -2.36 -5.59
CA MET A 100 1.24 -2.13 -6.19
C MET A 100 1.15 -1.84 -7.70
N VAL A 101 0.27 -2.54 -8.42
CA VAL A 101 0.00 -2.27 -9.85
C VAL A 101 -0.55 -0.86 -10.04
N PHE A 102 -1.54 -0.45 -9.25
CA PHE A 102 -2.07 0.91 -9.32
C PHE A 102 -0.99 1.96 -9.04
N VAL A 103 -0.21 1.78 -7.98
CA VAL A 103 0.89 2.70 -7.64
C VAL A 103 1.90 2.80 -8.79
N ASN A 104 2.26 1.68 -9.42
CA ASN A 104 3.17 1.68 -10.57
C ASN A 104 2.62 2.48 -11.76
N GLU A 105 1.33 2.38 -12.07
CA GLU A 105 0.70 3.20 -13.11
C GLU A 105 0.58 4.68 -12.71
N ALA A 106 0.27 4.97 -11.44
CA ALA A 106 0.25 6.33 -10.90
C ALA A 106 1.60 7.04 -11.03
N TYR A 107 2.73 6.32 -10.92
CA TYR A 107 4.05 6.89 -11.15
C TYR A 107 4.33 7.27 -12.62
N LYS A 108 3.55 6.77 -13.59
CA LYS A 108 3.73 7.04 -15.02
C LYS A 108 2.88 8.21 -15.53
N THR A 109 2.09 8.84 -14.68
CA THR A 109 1.21 9.97 -15.04
C THR A 109 1.56 11.23 -14.27
N ASP A 110 1.38 12.37 -14.95
CA ASP A 110 1.59 13.71 -14.39
C ASP A 110 0.34 14.25 -13.69
N ALA A 111 -0.82 13.61 -13.87
CA ALA A 111 -2.06 13.97 -13.19
C ALA A 111 -2.53 12.79 -12.33
N LEU A 112 -2.66 13.05 -11.03
CA LEU A 112 -3.23 12.15 -10.04
C LEU A 112 -4.53 12.76 -9.53
N PRO A 113 -5.70 12.30 -10.02
CA PRO A 113 -6.99 12.71 -9.48
C PRO A 113 -7.04 12.46 -7.98
N ILE A 114 -7.39 13.49 -7.20
CA ILE A 114 -7.45 13.43 -5.74
C ILE A 114 -8.36 12.31 -5.26
N GLU A 115 -9.48 12.05 -5.96
CA GLU A 115 -10.40 10.95 -5.68
C GLU A 115 -9.71 9.57 -5.75
N TYR A 116 -8.77 9.39 -6.69
CA TYR A 116 -8.08 8.12 -6.87
C TYR A 116 -6.98 7.91 -5.83
N VAL A 117 -6.33 9.01 -5.42
CA VAL A 117 -5.37 8.98 -4.31
C VAL A 117 -6.08 8.69 -3.00
N ALA A 118 -7.17 9.39 -2.71
CA ALA A 118 -8.02 9.14 -1.56
C ALA A 118 -8.54 7.69 -1.54
N GLY A 119 -9.00 7.18 -2.68
CA GLY A 119 -9.43 5.79 -2.81
C GLY A 119 -8.30 4.79 -2.55
N LEU A 120 -7.08 5.04 -3.04
CA LEU A 120 -5.92 4.21 -2.70
C LEU A 120 -5.66 4.19 -1.18
N VAL A 121 -5.68 5.36 -0.53
CA VAL A 121 -5.47 5.49 0.92
C VAL A 121 -6.52 4.69 1.71
N GLN A 122 -7.78 4.76 1.29
CA GLN A 122 -8.87 3.98 1.88
C GLN A 122 -8.69 2.46 1.71
N LEU A 123 -8.26 2.02 0.53
CA LEU A 123 -7.99 0.61 0.27
C LEU A 123 -6.79 0.08 1.08
N LEU A 124 -5.82 0.95 1.38
CA LEU A 124 -4.64 0.63 2.18
C LEU A 124 -4.91 0.56 3.69
N ALA A 125 -5.85 1.38 4.18
CA ALA A 125 -6.10 1.58 5.61
C ALA A 125 -6.36 0.30 6.43
N PRO A 126 -7.05 -0.75 5.92
CA PRO A 126 -7.24 -1.99 6.67
C PRO A 126 -5.92 -2.70 7.04
N ILE A 127 -4.88 -2.50 6.22
CA ILE A 127 -3.58 -3.17 6.37
C ILE A 127 -2.57 -2.25 7.07
N ALA A 128 -2.49 -1.00 6.63
CA ALA A 128 -1.53 0.00 7.11
C ALA A 128 -2.26 1.26 7.60
N PRO A 129 -2.97 1.19 8.74
CA PRO A 129 -3.83 2.27 9.20
C PRO A 129 -3.08 3.55 9.55
N HIS A 130 -1.87 3.48 10.12
CA HIS A 130 -1.19 4.68 10.62
C HIS A 130 -0.75 5.59 9.46
N VAL A 131 -0.07 5.03 8.45
CA VAL A 131 0.32 5.78 7.25
C VAL A 131 -0.89 6.23 6.45
N SER A 132 -1.98 5.45 6.44
CA SER A 132 -3.21 5.87 5.78
C SER A 132 -3.87 7.07 6.46
N GLU A 133 -3.93 7.10 7.79
CA GLU A 133 -4.45 8.25 8.55
C GLU A 133 -3.58 9.50 8.38
N GLU A 134 -2.25 9.36 8.37
CA GLU A 134 -1.33 10.49 8.11
C GLU A 134 -1.45 11.06 6.69
N LEU A 135 -1.93 10.26 5.73
CA LEU A 135 -2.14 10.67 4.33
C LEU A 135 -3.55 11.20 4.04
N TRP A 136 -4.52 10.96 4.92
CA TRP A 136 -5.93 11.29 4.73
C TRP A 136 -6.22 12.77 5.00
#